data_AF-A0ABD6AUA3-F1
#
_entry.id   AF-A0ABD6AUA3-F1
#
_cell.length_a   1.000
_cell.length_b   1.000
_cell.length_c   1.000
_cell.angle_alpha   90.00
_cell.angle_beta   90.00
_cell.angle_gamma   90.00
#
_symmetry.space_group_name_H-M   'P 1'
#
loop_
_entity.id
_entity.type
_entity.pdbx_description
1 polymer ?
#
loop_
_entity_poly.entity_id
_entity_poly.type
_entity_poly.pdbx_seq_one_letter_code
_entity_poly.pdbx_strand_id
1 'polypeptide(L)'
;MSQKRTLFAVFATALLVVGAFSTGAVALGIAQDDDGLAVDVSQAENVVITVTNNGSAVENASVVVGPVDNSSVVAEGEYSTDADGTVTLASPEENVTVDVTATVGNASVTETVELVGETDESEEREAFDVVVEQDDGVTVLVTENDSGVANASVTVDAPVVNNSTYAGVGNYTTGPNGTVDLPTPEGNVTVDVTATMGDETATTTATLVAEEDGEPKSFGDRVSAFVHGLLSGDSDGDEPLGQLVSDFVTENNPGADQKPEHAGKPAHAGPKDDDDRRGPPEHAGNDKHDEKEKKHGKDDGDDEESEEEAEENDEDDSDDEPEASYGPVVSIDV
;
A
#
# COMPACT_ATOMS: atom_id res chain seq x y z
N MET A 1 8.03 -33.83 9.93
CA MET A 1 8.95 -34.44 8.93
C MET A 1 10.12 -33.50 8.74
N SER A 2 11.37 -33.99 8.65
CA SER A 2 12.55 -33.10 8.54
C SER A 2 12.69 -32.55 7.12
N GLN A 3 12.49 -31.25 6.96
CA GLN A 3 12.71 -30.53 5.70
C GLN A 3 14.22 -30.38 5.47
N LYS A 4 14.82 -31.32 4.74
CA LYS A 4 16.25 -31.29 4.42
C LYS A 4 16.54 -30.10 3.52
N ARG A 5 17.13 -29.04 4.08
CA ARG A 5 17.78 -27.97 3.32
C ARG A 5 19.02 -28.54 2.64
N THR A 6 18.87 -28.99 1.40
CA THR A 6 20.00 -29.41 0.56
C THR A 6 20.90 -28.22 0.31
N LEU A 7 22.13 -28.28 0.83
CA LEU A 7 23.10 -27.22 0.69
C LEU A 7 23.76 -27.32 -0.69
N PHE A 8 23.31 -26.51 -1.66
CA PHE A 8 23.95 -26.42 -2.96
C PHE A 8 25.39 -25.93 -2.80
N ALA A 9 26.36 -26.77 -3.18
CA ALA A 9 27.78 -26.50 -3.09
C ALA A 9 28.29 -26.00 -4.43
N VAL A 10 28.21 -24.68 -4.67
CA VAL A 10 28.66 -24.03 -5.90
C VAL A 10 30.19 -24.16 -6.04
N PHE A 11 30.63 -25.22 -6.72
CA PHE A 11 32.03 -25.41 -7.11
C PHE A 11 32.32 -24.65 -8.40
N ALA A 12 32.61 -23.35 -8.27
CA ALA A 12 32.95 -22.46 -9.38
C ALA A 12 34.35 -22.76 -9.98
N THR A 13 34.52 -23.93 -10.60
CA THR A 13 35.66 -24.24 -11.47
C THR A 13 35.44 -23.59 -12.83
N ALA A 14 35.88 -22.35 -12.98
CA ALA A 14 35.79 -21.59 -14.23
C ALA A 14 36.52 -22.29 -15.38
N LEU A 15 35.77 -23.03 -16.20
CA LEU A 15 36.27 -23.76 -17.36
C LEU A 15 36.17 -22.83 -18.58
N LEU A 16 37.32 -22.38 -19.08
CA LEU A 16 37.41 -21.41 -20.18
C LEU A 16 37.08 -22.08 -21.52
N VAL A 17 35.79 -22.23 -21.82
CA VAL A 17 35.29 -22.59 -23.14
C VAL A 17 35.50 -21.40 -24.08
N VAL A 18 36.12 -21.63 -25.24
CA VAL A 18 36.36 -20.59 -26.25
C VAL A 18 35.13 -20.49 -27.18
N GLY A 19 33.99 -20.17 -26.58
CA GLY A 19 32.79 -19.76 -27.31
C GLY A 19 32.98 -18.36 -27.91
N ALA A 20 32.31 -18.08 -29.02
CA ALA A 20 32.32 -16.76 -29.66
C ALA A 20 31.32 -15.81 -28.97
N PHE A 21 31.57 -15.50 -27.69
CA PHE A 21 30.70 -14.63 -26.89
C PHE A 21 30.44 -13.29 -27.59
N SER A 22 29.16 -12.99 -27.85
CA SER A 22 28.72 -11.63 -28.09
C SER A 22 29.03 -10.77 -26.85
N THR A 23 29.41 -9.51 -27.05
CA THR A 23 29.81 -8.61 -25.95
C THR A 23 28.58 -8.10 -25.19
N GLY A 24 27.95 -8.98 -24.41
CA GLY A 24 26.75 -8.69 -23.63
C GLY A 24 26.19 -9.86 -22.81
N ALA A 25 26.59 -11.12 -23.11
CA ALA A 25 26.02 -12.28 -22.44
C ALA A 25 26.34 -12.36 -20.93
N VAL A 26 25.30 -12.59 -20.11
CA VAL A 26 25.36 -12.85 -18.67
C VAL A 26 25.29 -14.36 -18.46
N ALA A 27 26.21 -14.93 -17.67
CA ALA A 27 26.13 -16.33 -17.24
C ALA A 27 25.14 -16.47 -16.07
N LEU A 28 24.19 -17.40 -16.18
CA LEU A 28 23.08 -17.60 -15.24
C LEU A 28 23.31 -18.80 -14.31
N GLY A 29 23.83 -19.92 -14.84
CA GLY A 29 24.07 -21.15 -14.07
C GLY A 29 25.05 -22.10 -14.75
N ILE A 30 25.74 -22.90 -13.94
CA ILE A 30 26.68 -23.95 -14.37
C ILE A 30 26.57 -25.20 -13.47
N ALA A 31 26.16 -26.32 -14.06
CA ALA A 31 26.22 -27.64 -13.39
C ALA A 31 27.16 -28.58 -14.13
N GLN A 32 27.87 -29.43 -13.38
CA GLN A 32 28.71 -30.50 -13.92
C GLN A 32 28.62 -31.76 -13.04
N ASP A 33 28.62 -32.94 -13.66
CA ASP A 33 28.72 -34.23 -12.97
C ASP A 33 30.18 -34.67 -12.69
N ASP A 34 30.32 -35.77 -11.93
CA ASP A 34 31.61 -36.37 -11.55
C ASP A 34 32.38 -36.98 -12.75
N ASP A 35 31.69 -37.34 -13.84
CA ASP A 35 32.29 -37.91 -15.07
C ASP A 35 32.71 -36.82 -16.08
N GLY A 36 32.33 -35.56 -15.83
CA GLY A 36 32.75 -34.36 -16.57
C GLY A 36 31.75 -33.85 -17.60
N LEU A 37 30.49 -34.31 -17.60
CA LEU A 37 29.42 -33.69 -18.39
C LEU A 37 28.97 -32.40 -17.70
N ALA A 38 29.04 -31.27 -18.41
CA ALA A 38 28.64 -29.94 -17.95
C ALA A 38 27.51 -29.35 -18.81
N VAL A 39 26.64 -28.57 -18.16
CA VAL A 39 25.74 -27.62 -18.81
C VAL A 39 26.02 -26.22 -18.27
N ASP A 40 26.13 -25.25 -19.18
CA ASP A 40 26.33 -23.82 -18.92
C ASP A 40 25.19 -23.06 -19.59
N VAL A 41 24.56 -22.14 -18.88
CA VAL A 41 23.44 -21.33 -19.41
C VAL A 41 23.77 -19.86 -19.29
N SER A 42 23.68 -19.16 -20.41
CA SER A 42 23.90 -17.72 -20.50
C SER A 42 22.78 -17.03 -21.28
N GLN A 43 22.57 -15.74 -21.04
CA GLN A 43 21.53 -14.95 -21.71
C GLN A 43 22.06 -13.58 -22.16
N ALA A 44 21.63 -13.18 -23.36
CA ALA A 44 21.75 -11.85 -23.94
C ALA A 44 20.40 -11.55 -24.63
N GLU A 45 20.43 -11.07 -25.89
CA GLU A 45 19.30 -11.06 -26.82
C GLU A 45 18.61 -12.44 -26.95
N ASN A 46 19.32 -13.54 -26.66
CA ASN A 46 18.84 -14.92 -26.72
C ASN A 46 19.40 -15.70 -25.52
N VAL A 47 18.76 -16.80 -25.15
CA VAL A 47 19.28 -17.77 -24.17
C VAL A 47 20.14 -18.80 -24.90
N VAL A 48 21.39 -18.99 -24.45
CA VAL A 48 22.35 -19.93 -25.03
C VAL A 48 22.73 -20.96 -23.97
N ILE A 49 22.36 -22.20 -24.22
CA ILE A 49 22.69 -23.38 -23.41
C ILE A 49 23.86 -24.09 -24.09
N THR A 50 24.98 -24.28 -23.38
CA THR A 50 26.17 -24.98 -23.88
C THR A 50 26.35 -26.30 -23.13
N VAL A 51 26.51 -27.40 -23.86
CA VAL A 51 26.79 -28.73 -23.29
C VAL A 51 28.21 -29.16 -23.65
N THR A 52 29.01 -29.46 -22.63
CA THR A 52 30.38 -29.98 -22.83
C THR A 52 30.59 -31.29 -22.06
N ASN A 53 31.50 -32.14 -22.54
CA ASN A 53 32.00 -33.29 -21.80
C ASN A 53 33.52 -33.18 -21.70
N ASN A 54 34.04 -33.19 -20.47
CA ASN A 54 35.45 -32.95 -20.15
C ASN A 54 36.00 -31.68 -20.82
N GLY A 55 35.18 -30.61 -20.86
CA GLY A 55 35.51 -29.32 -21.47
C GLY A 55 35.51 -29.29 -23.01
N SER A 56 35.04 -30.35 -23.68
CA SER A 56 34.85 -30.39 -25.13
C SER A 56 33.36 -30.30 -25.48
N ALA A 57 32.98 -29.46 -26.45
CA ALA A 57 31.62 -29.37 -26.96
C ALA A 57 31.03 -30.74 -27.38
N VAL A 58 29.75 -30.97 -27.13
CA VAL A 58 29.05 -32.21 -27.50
C VAL A 58 27.94 -31.91 -28.50
N GLU A 59 28.13 -32.34 -29.75
CA GLU A 59 27.09 -32.30 -30.81
C GLU A 59 26.04 -33.40 -30.58
N ASN A 60 24.76 -33.09 -30.85
CA ASN A 60 23.61 -34.00 -30.67
C ASN A 60 23.41 -34.50 -29.22
N ALA A 61 23.83 -33.73 -28.21
CA ALA A 61 23.39 -33.93 -26.82
C ALA A 61 21.89 -33.56 -26.72
N SER A 62 21.12 -34.34 -25.97
CA SER A 62 19.70 -34.05 -25.74
C SER A 62 19.56 -33.03 -24.63
N VAL A 63 18.86 -31.92 -24.86
CA VAL A 63 18.63 -30.87 -23.86
C VAL A 63 17.12 -30.75 -23.65
N VAL A 64 16.66 -30.98 -22.42
CA VAL A 64 15.26 -30.81 -22.02
C VAL A 64 15.17 -29.56 -21.15
N VAL A 65 14.27 -28.64 -21.49
CA VAL A 65 13.97 -27.44 -20.70
C VAL A 65 12.52 -27.55 -20.21
N GLY A 66 12.30 -27.33 -18.91
CA GLY A 66 10.98 -27.38 -18.31
C GLY A 66 10.85 -26.55 -17.02
N PRO A 67 9.61 -26.26 -16.58
CA PRO A 67 9.35 -25.44 -15.40
C PRO A 67 9.58 -26.22 -14.10
N VAL A 68 10.14 -25.54 -13.09
CA VAL A 68 10.38 -26.12 -11.75
C VAL A 68 9.05 -26.51 -11.06
N ASP A 69 8.02 -25.67 -11.17
CA ASP A 69 6.76 -25.79 -10.42
C ASP A 69 5.55 -26.24 -11.27
N ASN A 70 5.74 -26.74 -12.50
CA ASN A 70 4.67 -27.04 -13.46
C ASN A 70 3.79 -25.82 -13.86
N SER A 71 4.28 -24.59 -13.66
CA SER A 71 3.75 -23.42 -14.36
C SER A 71 4.07 -23.56 -15.85
N SER A 72 3.11 -23.36 -16.75
CA SER A 72 3.40 -23.49 -18.18
C SER A 72 4.24 -22.30 -18.65
N VAL A 73 5.45 -22.55 -19.17
CA VAL A 73 6.40 -21.50 -19.55
C VAL A 73 6.76 -21.58 -21.04
N VAL A 74 7.01 -20.42 -21.65
CA VAL A 74 7.27 -20.27 -23.08
C VAL A 74 8.56 -20.94 -23.59
N ALA A 75 9.42 -21.42 -22.68
CA ALA A 75 10.69 -22.09 -22.98
C ALA A 75 10.65 -23.64 -22.89
N GLU A 76 9.47 -24.26 -22.75
CA GLU A 76 9.33 -25.73 -22.67
C GLU A 76 9.71 -26.45 -23.98
N GLY A 77 10.60 -27.45 -23.90
CA GLY A 77 10.91 -28.28 -25.07
C GLY A 77 12.02 -29.32 -24.90
N GLU A 78 12.11 -30.22 -25.88
CA GLU A 78 13.26 -31.08 -26.13
C GLU A 78 14.04 -30.56 -27.34
N TYR A 79 15.35 -30.39 -27.17
CA TYR A 79 16.28 -29.81 -28.14
C TYR A 79 17.50 -30.72 -28.33
N SER A 80 18.28 -30.46 -29.38
CA SER A 80 19.56 -31.14 -29.62
C SER A 80 20.63 -30.11 -29.93
N THR A 81 21.80 -30.26 -29.31
CA THR A 81 22.93 -29.34 -29.53
C THR A 81 23.52 -29.44 -30.93
N ASP A 82 24.01 -28.31 -31.41
CA ASP A 82 24.70 -28.18 -32.70
C ASP A 82 26.20 -28.58 -32.65
N ALA A 83 26.92 -28.33 -33.74
CA ALA A 83 28.34 -28.69 -33.90
C ALA A 83 29.29 -27.97 -32.93
N ASP A 84 28.88 -26.83 -32.39
CA ASP A 84 29.62 -26.08 -31.36
C ASP A 84 29.16 -26.44 -29.94
N GLY A 85 28.24 -27.41 -29.81
CA GLY A 85 27.73 -27.93 -28.54
C GLY A 85 26.62 -27.08 -27.92
N THR A 86 25.95 -26.24 -28.71
CA THR A 86 25.02 -25.22 -28.19
C THR A 86 23.57 -25.48 -28.60
N VAL A 87 22.63 -24.98 -27.79
CA VAL A 87 21.23 -24.74 -28.13
C VAL A 87 20.96 -23.25 -27.89
N THR A 88 20.52 -22.55 -28.93
CA THR A 88 20.03 -21.16 -28.82
C THR A 88 18.51 -21.16 -28.80
N LEU A 89 17.94 -20.53 -27.78
CA LEU A 89 16.51 -20.32 -27.58
C LEU A 89 16.22 -18.81 -27.61
N ALA A 90 15.00 -18.43 -28.01
CA ALA A 90 14.51 -17.08 -27.75
C ALA A 90 14.46 -16.84 -26.23
N SER A 91 14.62 -15.58 -25.83
CA SER A 91 14.34 -15.19 -24.44
C SER A 91 12.81 -15.28 -24.17
N PRO A 92 12.40 -15.47 -22.91
CA PRO A 92 10.98 -15.49 -22.55
C PRO A 92 10.38 -14.07 -22.53
N GLU A 93 9.05 -13.95 -22.57
CA GLU A 93 8.33 -12.67 -22.44
C GLU A 93 8.27 -12.19 -20.97
N GLU A 94 8.37 -13.11 -20.00
CA GLU A 94 8.38 -12.83 -18.56
C GLU A 94 9.56 -13.53 -17.87
N ASN A 95 9.93 -13.07 -16.66
CA ASN A 95 10.93 -13.74 -15.83
C ASN A 95 10.44 -15.14 -15.41
N VAL A 96 11.19 -16.20 -15.75
CA VAL A 96 10.79 -17.61 -15.47
C VAL A 96 11.94 -18.44 -14.90
N THR A 97 11.63 -19.31 -13.95
CA THR A 97 12.60 -20.29 -13.40
C THR A 97 12.42 -21.65 -14.10
N VAL A 98 13.50 -22.18 -14.68
CA VAL A 98 13.48 -23.44 -15.44
C VAL A 98 14.59 -24.40 -14.99
N ASP A 99 14.31 -25.69 -15.09
CA ASP A 99 15.31 -26.75 -15.03
C ASP A 99 15.78 -27.08 -16.46
N VAL A 100 17.10 -26.98 -16.68
CA VAL A 100 17.76 -27.33 -17.94
C VAL A 100 18.53 -28.63 -17.74
N THR A 101 18.06 -29.72 -18.36
CA THR A 101 18.64 -31.06 -18.24
C THR A 101 19.34 -31.47 -19.55
N ALA A 102 20.67 -31.57 -19.52
CA ALA A 102 21.48 -32.07 -20.62
C ALA A 102 21.80 -33.57 -20.44
N THR A 103 21.59 -34.37 -21.48
CA THR A 103 21.78 -35.84 -21.47
C THR A 103 22.66 -36.30 -22.63
N VAL A 104 23.69 -37.09 -22.32
CA VAL A 104 24.63 -37.67 -23.28
C VAL A 104 24.73 -39.18 -23.05
N GLY A 105 23.96 -39.93 -23.83
CA GLY A 105 23.90 -41.40 -23.78
C GLY A 105 23.25 -41.91 -22.49
N ASN A 106 24.06 -42.08 -21.44
CA ASN A 106 23.65 -42.56 -20.12
C ASN A 106 23.98 -41.58 -18.98
N ALA A 107 24.74 -40.52 -19.25
CA ALA A 107 25.02 -39.44 -18.30
C ALA A 107 24.01 -38.30 -18.48
N SER A 108 23.64 -37.65 -17.38
CA SER A 108 22.67 -36.55 -17.36
C SER A 108 23.00 -35.56 -16.25
N VAL A 109 23.01 -34.27 -16.57
CA VAL A 109 23.21 -33.16 -15.64
C VAL A 109 22.05 -32.18 -15.75
N THR A 110 21.61 -31.63 -14.62
CA THR A 110 20.53 -30.63 -14.54
C THR A 110 21.03 -29.39 -13.81
N GLU A 111 20.72 -28.21 -14.33
CA GLU A 111 20.90 -26.92 -13.65
C GLU A 111 19.56 -26.19 -13.59
N THR A 112 19.28 -25.52 -12.47
CA THR A 112 18.09 -24.66 -12.30
C THR A 112 18.51 -23.20 -12.49
N VAL A 113 17.86 -22.47 -13.40
CA VAL A 113 18.18 -21.06 -13.69
C VAL A 113 16.94 -20.16 -13.72
N GLU A 114 17.13 -18.90 -13.34
CA GLU A 114 16.17 -17.82 -13.60
C GLU A 114 16.53 -17.17 -14.94
N LEU A 115 15.65 -17.31 -15.93
CA LEU A 115 15.72 -16.59 -17.21
C LEU A 115 15.02 -15.25 -17.04
N VAL A 116 15.65 -14.18 -17.52
CA VAL A 116 15.08 -12.83 -17.52
C VAL A 116 14.16 -12.68 -18.73
N GLY A 117 12.99 -12.07 -18.55
CA GLY A 117 12.12 -11.72 -19.66
C GLY A 117 12.78 -10.67 -20.57
N GLU A 118 12.58 -10.77 -21.88
CA GLU A 118 12.67 -9.59 -22.74
C GLU A 118 11.61 -8.60 -22.23
N THR A 119 12.07 -7.60 -21.47
CA THR A 119 11.25 -6.43 -21.15
C THR A 119 10.90 -5.81 -22.50
N ASP A 120 9.61 -5.73 -22.81
CA ASP A 120 9.17 -5.33 -24.14
C ASP A 120 9.46 -3.83 -24.34
N GLU A 121 10.64 -3.52 -24.90
CA GLU A 121 11.04 -2.16 -25.30
C GLU A 121 10.09 -1.57 -26.37
N SER A 122 9.06 -2.30 -26.82
CA SER A 122 7.93 -1.74 -27.56
C SER A 122 6.90 -1.01 -26.70
N GLU A 123 6.90 -1.17 -25.38
CA GLU A 123 6.27 -0.24 -24.43
C GLU A 123 7.14 1.02 -24.21
N GLU A 124 8.47 0.93 -24.36
CA GLU A 124 9.40 2.08 -24.40
C GLU A 124 9.48 2.75 -25.79
N ARG A 125 8.47 2.57 -26.66
CA ARG A 125 8.35 3.26 -27.97
C ARG A 125 7.93 4.72 -27.87
N GLU A 126 8.59 5.49 -26.99
CA GLU A 126 8.62 6.96 -26.97
C GLU A 126 7.24 7.58 -27.24
N ALA A 127 6.22 7.04 -26.58
CA ALA A 127 4.85 7.04 -27.06
C ALA A 127 4.17 8.41 -27.03
N PHE A 128 3.04 8.52 -27.73
CA PHE A 128 2.06 9.56 -27.40
C PHE A 128 1.54 9.28 -25.98
N ASP A 129 1.90 10.15 -25.04
CA ASP A 129 1.74 9.97 -23.59
C ASP A 129 1.12 11.21 -22.93
N VAL A 130 0.55 11.03 -21.73
CA VAL A 130 -0.02 12.10 -20.91
C VAL A 130 0.33 11.95 -19.44
N VAL A 131 1.04 12.95 -18.92
CA VAL A 131 1.46 13.06 -17.51
C VAL A 131 0.68 14.19 -16.85
N VAL A 132 0.40 14.06 -15.56
CA VAL A 132 -0.18 15.14 -14.73
C VAL A 132 0.73 15.39 -13.54
N GLU A 133 1.29 16.59 -13.47
CA GLU A 133 2.17 17.04 -12.39
C GLU A 133 1.42 18.02 -11.48
N GLN A 134 1.75 18.03 -10.19
CA GLN A 134 1.20 18.98 -9.22
C GLN A 134 2.30 19.48 -8.27
N ASP A 135 2.80 20.69 -8.54
CA ASP A 135 3.72 21.45 -7.67
C ASP A 135 3.00 22.72 -7.16
N ASP A 136 3.40 23.91 -7.62
CA ASP A 136 2.75 25.21 -7.36
C ASP A 136 1.39 25.39 -8.11
N GLY A 137 0.77 24.28 -8.54
CA GLY A 137 -0.41 24.23 -9.40
C GLY A 137 -0.48 22.92 -10.19
N VAL A 138 -1.60 22.63 -10.84
CA VAL A 138 -1.81 21.38 -11.61
C VAL A 138 -1.49 21.60 -13.09
N THR A 139 -0.55 20.84 -13.65
CA THR A 139 -0.17 20.89 -15.07
C THR A 139 -0.33 19.53 -15.71
N VAL A 140 -1.03 19.47 -16.85
CA VAL A 140 -1.02 18.29 -17.74
C VAL A 140 0.03 18.52 -18.81
N LEU A 141 0.90 17.53 -19.04
CA LEU A 141 1.87 17.49 -20.13
C LEU A 141 1.46 16.37 -21.09
N VAL A 142 1.44 16.66 -22.39
CA VAL A 142 1.29 15.67 -23.46
C VAL A 142 2.56 15.64 -24.29
N THR A 143 3.14 14.45 -24.43
CA THR A 143 4.43 14.20 -25.11
C THR A 143 4.28 13.15 -26.21
N GLU A 144 5.15 13.21 -27.21
CA GLU A 144 5.34 12.22 -28.27
C GLU A 144 6.83 12.29 -28.64
N ASN A 145 7.56 11.17 -28.59
CA ASN A 145 9.02 11.13 -28.77
C ASN A 145 9.77 12.17 -27.89
N ASP A 146 9.50 12.15 -26.58
CA ASP A 146 9.95 13.12 -25.55
C ASP A 146 9.68 14.62 -25.85
N SER A 147 8.90 14.92 -26.89
CA SER A 147 8.61 16.28 -27.34
C SER A 147 7.17 16.67 -27.02
N GLY A 148 7.00 17.85 -26.40
CA GLY A 148 5.68 18.37 -26.04
C GLY A 148 4.77 18.60 -27.25
N VAL A 149 3.61 17.95 -27.29
CA VAL A 149 2.71 17.91 -28.46
C VAL A 149 1.73 19.08 -28.42
N ALA A 150 1.97 20.10 -29.24
CA ALA A 150 1.10 21.28 -29.31
C ALA A 150 -0.21 21.01 -30.09
N ASN A 151 -1.33 21.56 -29.59
CA ASN A 151 -2.69 21.42 -30.11
C ASN A 151 -3.33 20.01 -29.97
N ALA A 152 -2.78 19.13 -29.10
CA ALA A 152 -3.46 17.91 -28.69
C ALA A 152 -4.75 18.25 -27.90
N SER A 153 -5.78 17.43 -28.04
CA SER A 153 -7.05 17.61 -27.33
C SER A 153 -7.03 16.81 -26.04
N VAL A 154 -7.18 17.48 -24.90
CA VAL A 154 -7.10 16.89 -23.56
C VAL A 154 -8.46 16.98 -22.89
N THR A 155 -9.04 15.83 -22.55
CA THR A 155 -10.28 15.71 -21.77
C THR A 155 -9.92 15.39 -20.33
N VAL A 156 -10.49 16.13 -19.38
CA VAL A 156 -10.41 15.86 -17.95
C VAL A 156 -11.80 15.47 -17.48
N ASP A 157 -11.98 14.23 -17.07
CA ASP A 157 -13.27 13.68 -16.66
C ASP A 157 -13.55 13.88 -15.17
N ALA A 158 -14.83 13.72 -14.78
CA ALA A 158 -15.26 13.90 -13.40
C ALA A 158 -14.64 12.83 -12.47
N PRO A 159 -14.23 13.18 -11.24
CA PRO A 159 -13.41 12.31 -10.43
C PRO A 159 -14.10 11.00 -10.06
N VAL A 160 -13.40 9.90 -10.29
CA VAL A 160 -13.87 8.50 -10.17
C VAL A 160 -14.27 8.16 -8.73
N VAL A 161 -13.68 8.85 -7.76
CA VAL A 161 -13.87 8.65 -6.32
C VAL A 161 -14.45 9.93 -5.70
N ASN A 162 -15.29 9.77 -4.67
CA ASN A 162 -15.93 10.84 -3.89
C ASN A 162 -16.93 11.76 -4.62
N ASN A 163 -17.18 11.60 -5.93
CA ASN A 163 -18.20 12.34 -6.71
C ASN A 163 -18.16 13.87 -6.44
N SER A 164 -16.95 14.42 -6.27
CA SER A 164 -16.75 15.82 -5.91
C SER A 164 -16.59 16.68 -7.16
N THR A 165 -17.16 17.88 -7.19
CA THR A 165 -17.14 18.72 -8.39
C THR A 165 -15.80 19.44 -8.53
N TYR A 166 -14.84 18.79 -9.18
CA TYR A 166 -13.57 19.43 -9.54
C TYR A 166 -13.79 20.50 -10.63
N ALA A 167 -13.25 21.70 -10.42
CA ALA A 167 -13.41 22.83 -11.33
C ALA A 167 -12.63 22.67 -12.66
N GLY A 168 -11.62 21.78 -12.70
CA GLY A 168 -10.83 21.48 -13.90
C GLY A 168 -11.42 20.41 -14.81
N VAL A 169 -12.63 19.91 -14.56
CA VAL A 169 -13.34 18.98 -15.45
C VAL A 169 -13.74 19.70 -16.74
N GLY A 170 -13.31 19.21 -17.90
CA GLY A 170 -13.49 19.93 -19.15
C GLY A 170 -12.76 19.33 -20.36
N ASN A 171 -12.75 20.10 -21.44
CA ASN A 171 -12.00 19.80 -22.67
C ASN A 171 -11.05 20.98 -22.93
N TYR A 172 -9.79 20.65 -23.17
CA TYR A 172 -8.66 21.58 -23.27
C TYR A 172 -7.86 21.33 -24.54
N THR A 173 -6.92 22.22 -24.84
CA THR A 173 -6.02 22.10 -25.99
C THR A 173 -4.63 22.52 -25.58
N THR A 174 -3.63 21.67 -25.82
CA THR A 174 -2.25 21.90 -25.35
C THR A 174 -1.60 23.11 -26.00
N GLY A 175 -0.83 23.85 -25.20
CA GLY A 175 -0.02 24.97 -25.64
C GLY A 175 1.20 24.55 -26.47
N PRO A 176 2.04 25.53 -26.90
CA PRO A 176 3.20 25.27 -27.76
C PRO A 176 4.25 24.28 -27.22
N ASN A 177 4.20 23.97 -25.91
CA ASN A 177 5.12 23.06 -25.22
C ASN A 177 4.45 21.73 -24.82
N GLY A 178 3.26 21.41 -25.34
CA GLY A 178 2.50 20.22 -24.92
C GLY A 178 1.71 20.36 -23.61
N THR A 179 1.77 21.51 -22.93
CA THR A 179 1.17 21.68 -21.60
C THR A 179 -0.26 22.25 -21.60
N VAL A 180 -1.03 21.93 -20.56
CA VAL A 180 -2.30 22.56 -20.16
C VAL A 180 -2.28 22.83 -18.66
N ASP A 181 -2.50 24.08 -18.26
CA ASP A 181 -2.64 24.45 -16.85
C ASP A 181 -4.09 24.21 -16.38
N LEU A 182 -4.27 23.54 -15.24
CA LEU A 182 -5.56 23.26 -14.60
C LEU A 182 -5.68 23.97 -13.24
N PRO A 183 -6.90 24.32 -12.79
CA PRO A 183 -7.08 24.94 -11.47
C PRO A 183 -6.81 23.94 -10.34
N THR A 184 -6.07 24.33 -9.30
CA THR A 184 -5.89 23.50 -8.09
C THR A 184 -7.26 23.14 -7.47
N PRO A 185 -7.48 21.88 -7.02
CA PRO A 185 -8.75 21.50 -6.42
C PRO A 185 -8.92 22.05 -4.99
N GLU A 186 -10.18 22.26 -4.58
CA GLU A 186 -10.55 22.66 -3.21
C GLU A 186 -10.54 21.48 -2.19
N GLY A 187 -10.29 20.25 -2.66
CA GLY A 187 -10.34 19.02 -1.89
C GLY A 187 -9.72 17.87 -2.67
N ASN A 188 -9.17 16.85 -1.99
CA ASN A 188 -8.45 15.76 -2.65
C ASN A 188 -9.37 14.95 -3.58
N VAL A 189 -9.00 14.85 -4.86
CA VAL A 189 -9.80 14.21 -5.93
C VAL A 189 -8.91 13.34 -6.83
N THR A 190 -9.48 12.26 -7.36
CA THR A 190 -8.80 11.40 -8.35
C THR A 190 -9.52 11.52 -9.68
N VAL A 191 -8.86 12.12 -10.68
CA VAL A 191 -9.40 12.44 -12.00
C VAL A 191 -8.77 11.56 -13.08
N ASP A 192 -9.56 11.22 -14.10
CA ASP A 192 -9.04 10.60 -15.33
C ASP A 192 -8.79 11.69 -16.38
N VAL A 193 -7.65 11.60 -17.07
CA VAL A 193 -7.21 12.54 -18.10
C VAL A 193 -6.88 11.78 -19.37
N THR A 194 -7.58 12.12 -20.45
CA THR A 194 -7.42 11.52 -21.78
C THR A 194 -6.84 12.55 -22.75
N ALA A 195 -5.64 12.31 -23.27
CA ALA A 195 -5.07 13.08 -24.38
C ALA A 195 -5.35 12.40 -25.72
N THR A 196 -5.51 13.19 -26.79
CA THR A 196 -5.72 12.69 -28.16
C THR A 196 -5.04 13.59 -29.20
N MET A 197 -4.44 12.97 -30.22
CA MET A 197 -3.89 13.66 -31.39
C MET A 197 -4.06 12.77 -32.64
N GLY A 198 -4.81 13.23 -33.65
CA GLY A 198 -5.04 12.45 -34.85
C GLY A 198 -5.78 11.13 -34.58
N ASP A 199 -5.10 10.00 -34.79
CA ASP A 199 -5.58 8.65 -34.48
C ASP A 199 -4.99 8.09 -33.16
N GLU A 200 -4.16 8.87 -32.45
CA GLU A 200 -3.43 8.48 -31.23
C GLU A 200 -4.16 8.96 -29.97
N THR A 201 -4.02 8.22 -28.87
CA THR A 201 -4.76 8.43 -27.61
C THR A 201 -3.95 7.90 -26.43
N ALA A 202 -3.86 8.69 -25.36
CA ALA A 202 -3.22 8.34 -24.10
C ALA A 202 -4.16 8.64 -22.94
N THR A 203 -4.07 7.86 -21.85
CA THR A 203 -4.96 7.99 -20.68
C THR A 203 -4.18 7.79 -19.38
N THR A 204 -4.34 8.71 -18.44
CA THR A 204 -3.74 8.63 -17.10
C THR A 204 -4.75 8.96 -16.01
N THR A 205 -4.57 8.41 -14.81
CA THR A 205 -5.42 8.67 -13.64
C THR A 205 -4.58 9.36 -12.57
N ALA A 206 -4.88 10.64 -12.30
CA ALA A 206 -4.12 11.49 -11.39
C ALA A 206 -4.88 11.74 -10.09
N THR A 207 -4.23 11.58 -8.94
CA THR A 207 -4.79 12.01 -7.65
C THR A 207 -4.23 13.38 -7.28
N LEU A 208 -5.09 14.38 -7.38
CA LEU A 208 -4.78 15.78 -7.10
C LEU A 208 -5.11 16.08 -5.63
N VAL A 209 -4.16 16.67 -4.93
CA VAL A 209 -4.29 17.11 -3.54
C VAL A 209 -4.84 18.53 -3.51
N ALA A 210 -5.61 18.89 -2.49
CA ALA A 210 -5.98 20.29 -2.27
C ALA A 210 -4.74 21.16 -2.04
N GLU A 211 -4.79 22.43 -2.44
CA GLU A 211 -3.84 23.42 -1.94
C GLU A 211 -3.98 23.49 -0.41
N GLU A 212 -2.92 23.18 0.36
CA GLU A 212 -2.98 23.27 1.81
C GLU A 212 -3.09 24.74 2.24
N ASP A 213 -4.32 25.15 2.55
CA ASP A 213 -4.68 26.41 3.20
C ASP A 213 -4.05 26.43 4.62
N GLY A 214 -2.79 26.85 4.68
CA GLY A 214 -1.70 26.22 5.44
C GLY A 214 -1.91 25.91 6.93
N GLU A 215 -1.51 24.68 7.30
CA GLU A 215 -1.76 23.94 8.55
C GLU A 215 -3.25 23.83 8.94
N PRO A 216 -3.71 22.70 9.52
CA PRO A 216 -5.07 22.54 10.01
C PRO A 216 -5.33 23.41 11.25
N LYS A 217 -5.56 24.72 11.02
CA LYS A 217 -5.78 25.79 12.02
C LYS A 217 -6.50 25.23 13.24
N SER A 218 -5.90 25.32 14.41
CA SER A 218 -6.46 24.71 15.61
C SER A 218 -7.85 25.30 15.88
N PHE A 219 -8.67 24.62 16.68
CA PHE A 219 -9.95 25.18 17.09
C PHE A 219 -9.79 26.56 17.77
N GLY A 220 -8.70 26.76 18.52
CA GLY A 220 -8.33 28.06 19.10
C GLY A 220 -8.01 29.13 18.05
N ASP A 221 -7.34 28.79 16.95
CA ASP A 221 -7.00 29.73 15.88
C ASP A 221 -8.24 30.11 15.06
N ARG A 222 -9.13 29.15 14.79
CA ARG A 222 -10.43 29.41 14.14
C ARG A 222 -11.31 30.34 14.98
N VAL A 223 -11.41 30.11 16.28
CA VAL A 223 -12.12 31.00 17.22
C VAL A 223 -11.43 32.37 17.30
N SER A 224 -10.10 32.42 17.33
CA SER A 224 -9.34 33.67 17.40
C SER A 224 -9.53 34.53 16.14
N ALA A 225 -9.53 33.92 14.95
CA ALA A 225 -9.81 34.60 13.69
C ALA A 225 -11.24 35.14 13.64
N PHE A 226 -12.23 34.36 14.08
CA PHE A 226 -13.63 34.78 14.18
C PHE A 226 -13.81 35.99 15.13
N VAL A 227 -13.20 35.94 16.32
CA VAL A 227 -13.17 37.06 17.27
C VAL A 227 -12.48 38.29 16.68
N HIS A 228 -11.36 38.11 15.97
CA HIS A 228 -10.66 39.22 15.32
C HIS A 228 -11.50 39.86 14.22
N GLY A 229 -12.26 39.06 13.46
CA GLY A 229 -13.23 39.54 12.47
C GLY A 229 -14.33 40.41 13.08
N LEU A 230 -14.98 39.93 14.15
CA LEU A 230 -16.02 40.71 14.86
C LEU A 230 -15.50 41.97 15.57
N LEU A 231 -14.21 41.99 15.94
CA LEU A 231 -13.55 43.19 16.48
C LEU A 231 -13.02 44.16 15.42
N SER A 232 -12.94 43.73 14.16
CA SER A 232 -12.45 44.54 13.01
C SER A 232 -13.58 45.06 12.12
N GLY A 233 -14.72 44.37 12.08
CA GLY A 233 -15.93 44.80 11.39
C GLY A 233 -16.80 45.71 12.25
N ASP A 234 -17.41 46.71 11.62
CA ASP A 234 -18.44 47.55 12.25
C ASP A 234 -19.70 46.69 12.44
N SER A 235 -19.82 46.10 13.63
CA SER A 235 -20.81 45.05 13.91
C SER A 235 -22.18 45.67 14.23
N ASP A 236 -22.93 46.05 13.19
CA ASP A 236 -24.28 46.64 13.20
C ASP A 236 -25.39 45.80 13.89
N GLY A 237 -25.05 44.71 14.59
CA GLY A 237 -26.01 43.81 15.25
C GLY A 237 -26.17 44.09 16.75
N ASP A 238 -27.42 44.14 17.23
CA ASP A 238 -27.76 44.24 18.67
C ASP A 238 -27.34 43.01 19.52
N GLU A 239 -26.72 41.99 18.93
CA GLU A 239 -26.33 40.76 19.63
C GLU A 239 -24.95 40.91 20.31
N PRO A 240 -24.83 40.61 21.63
CA PRO A 240 -23.56 40.72 22.32
C PRO A 240 -22.47 39.84 21.71
N LEU A 241 -21.26 40.39 21.52
CA LEU A 241 -20.08 39.69 21.00
C LEU A 241 -19.86 38.29 21.64
N GLY A 242 -20.02 38.20 22.96
CA GLY A 242 -19.89 36.94 23.69
C GLY A 242 -20.92 35.87 23.33
N GLN A 243 -22.11 36.25 22.85
CA GLN A 243 -23.14 35.33 22.38
C GLN A 243 -22.77 34.74 21.01
N LEU A 244 -22.38 35.60 20.05
CA LEU A 244 -21.92 35.18 18.73
C LEU A 244 -20.72 34.22 18.83
N VAL A 245 -19.75 34.55 19.70
CA VAL A 245 -18.58 33.69 19.96
C VAL A 245 -18.98 32.40 20.67
N SER A 246 -19.94 32.43 21.62
CA SER A 246 -20.41 31.20 22.28
C SER A 246 -21.13 30.25 21.32
N ASP A 247 -21.90 30.79 20.38
CA ASP A 247 -22.63 29.99 19.39
C ASP A 247 -21.67 29.40 18.35
N PHE A 248 -20.76 30.21 17.80
CA PHE A 248 -19.66 29.74 16.94
C PHE A 248 -18.84 28.64 17.61
N VAL A 249 -18.44 28.83 18.88
CA VAL A 249 -17.70 27.84 19.68
C VAL A 249 -18.52 26.58 19.91
N THR A 250 -19.83 26.68 20.15
CA THR A 250 -20.69 25.51 20.41
C THR A 250 -20.88 24.66 19.14
N GLU A 251 -20.98 25.29 17.98
CA GLU A 251 -21.25 24.64 16.70
C GLU A 251 -19.99 24.11 15.99
N ASN A 252 -18.81 24.70 16.24
CA ASN A 252 -17.54 24.33 15.61
C ASN A 252 -16.60 23.49 16.51
N ASN A 253 -17.03 23.16 17.73
CA ASN A 253 -16.22 22.38 18.69
C ASN A 253 -16.01 20.93 18.18
N PRO A 254 -14.77 20.41 18.11
CA PRO A 254 -14.50 19.00 17.79
C PRO A 254 -15.20 17.96 18.70
N GLY A 255 -15.68 18.37 19.88
CA GLY A 255 -16.50 17.57 20.78
C GLY A 255 -18.02 17.77 20.65
N ALA A 256 -18.52 18.44 19.61
CA ALA A 256 -19.94 18.76 19.46
C ALA A 256 -20.86 17.53 19.43
N ASP A 257 -20.41 16.40 18.87
CA ASP A 257 -21.17 15.14 18.85
C ASP A 257 -21.24 14.44 20.22
N GLN A 258 -20.37 14.80 21.16
CA GLN A 258 -20.36 14.29 22.54
C GLN A 258 -21.08 15.23 23.52
N LYS A 259 -21.72 16.28 23.00
CA LYS A 259 -22.37 17.34 23.77
C LYS A 259 -23.64 16.84 24.48
N PRO A 260 -23.71 16.88 25.82
CA PRO A 260 -24.93 16.55 26.54
C PRO A 260 -26.09 17.48 26.13
N GLU A 261 -27.33 16.98 26.15
CA GLU A 261 -28.53 17.75 25.74
C GLU A 261 -28.63 19.11 26.46
N HIS A 262 -28.24 19.13 27.74
CA HIS A 262 -28.26 20.28 28.64
C HIS A 262 -27.08 21.26 28.45
N ALA A 263 -26.11 20.97 27.59
CA ALA A 263 -25.02 21.89 27.23
C ALA A 263 -25.39 22.89 26.12
N GLY A 264 -26.68 23.20 25.95
CA GLY A 264 -27.17 24.30 25.10
C GLY A 264 -27.47 25.56 25.92
N LYS A 265 -27.98 26.61 25.26
CA LYS A 265 -28.55 27.78 25.97
C LYS A 265 -29.65 27.28 26.93
N PRO A 266 -29.67 27.67 28.22
CA PRO A 266 -30.69 27.19 29.14
C PRO A 266 -32.09 27.54 28.63
N ALA A 267 -33.00 26.57 28.59
CA ALA A 267 -34.41 26.75 28.22
C ALA A 267 -35.20 27.68 29.19
N HIS A 268 -34.51 28.19 30.21
CA HIS A 268 -34.95 29.10 31.25
C HIS A 268 -33.96 30.28 31.36
N ALA A 269 -33.57 30.84 30.21
CA ALA A 269 -33.60 32.30 30.08
C ALA A 269 -35.04 32.75 30.37
N GLY A 270 -35.34 32.95 31.65
CA GLY A 270 -36.71 33.12 32.14
C GLY A 270 -37.40 34.36 31.54
N PRO A 271 -38.74 34.44 31.63
CA PRO A 271 -39.47 35.65 31.28
C PRO A 271 -38.84 36.89 31.91
N LYS A 272 -38.89 38.02 31.19
CA LYS A 272 -38.56 39.33 31.77
C LYS A 272 -39.70 39.78 32.68
N ASP A 273 -39.83 39.11 33.82
CA ASP A 273 -40.75 39.49 34.89
C ASP A 273 -40.10 40.60 35.73
N ASP A 274 -40.55 41.83 35.51
CA ASP A 274 -40.10 43.04 36.21
C ASP A 274 -40.59 43.07 37.67
N ASP A 275 -40.01 42.25 38.55
CA ASP A 275 -40.27 42.29 40.00
C ASP A 275 -39.02 41.98 40.85
N ASP A 276 -38.55 42.96 41.62
CA ASP A 276 -37.25 42.99 42.33
C ASP A 276 -37.16 42.06 43.58
N ARG A 277 -37.46 40.76 43.43
CA ARG A 277 -37.59 39.83 44.57
C ARG A 277 -36.80 38.52 44.46
N ARG A 278 -35.53 38.62 44.05
CA ARG A 278 -34.52 37.60 44.40
C ARG A 278 -34.06 37.79 45.85
N GLY A 279 -34.72 37.09 46.78
CA GLY A 279 -34.24 36.95 48.16
C GLY A 279 -32.92 36.19 48.24
N PRO A 280 -32.11 36.38 49.31
CA PRO A 280 -30.89 35.61 49.52
C PRO A 280 -31.20 34.11 49.76
N PRO A 281 -30.29 33.18 49.38
CA PRO A 281 -30.54 31.75 49.49
C PRO A 281 -30.69 31.27 50.95
N GLU A 282 -31.52 30.24 51.15
CA GLU A 282 -32.07 29.78 52.44
C GLU A 282 -31.04 29.16 53.42
N HIS A 283 -29.74 29.36 53.21
CA HIS A 283 -28.66 28.74 54.00
C HIS A 283 -27.74 29.76 54.69
N ALA A 284 -28.09 31.05 54.65
CA ALA A 284 -27.50 32.08 55.50
C ALA A 284 -28.07 31.98 56.93
N GLY A 285 -27.52 31.06 57.73
CA GLY A 285 -27.96 30.79 59.11
C GLY A 285 -27.75 31.96 60.09
N ASN A 286 -28.50 31.95 61.19
CA ASN A 286 -28.33 32.91 62.29
C ASN A 286 -28.80 32.31 63.63
N ASP A 287 -27.89 32.08 64.56
CA ASP A 287 -28.16 31.42 65.84
C ASP A 287 -29.02 32.26 66.80
N LYS A 288 -30.06 31.65 67.41
CA LYS A 288 -30.50 31.95 68.79
C LYS A 288 -31.10 30.71 69.50
N HIS A 289 -30.44 30.30 70.58
CA HIS A 289 -30.98 29.94 71.91
C HIS A 289 -32.52 30.10 72.11
N ASP A 290 -33.24 29.20 72.79
CA ASP A 290 -32.88 28.48 74.03
C ASP A 290 -33.54 27.08 74.21
N GLU A 291 -32.95 26.31 75.14
CA GLU A 291 -33.45 25.18 75.96
C GLU A 291 -34.86 24.58 75.71
N LYS A 292 -34.96 23.23 75.74
CA LYS A 292 -35.34 22.43 76.94
C LYS A 292 -34.88 20.97 76.88
N GLU A 293 -34.72 20.36 78.04
CA GLU A 293 -34.26 18.97 78.25
C GLU A 293 -35.20 17.88 77.68
N LYS A 294 -34.65 16.70 77.33
CA LYS A 294 -34.83 15.48 78.16
C LYS A 294 -33.85 14.33 77.82
N LYS A 295 -33.79 13.38 78.76
CA LYS A 295 -32.74 12.36 78.98
C LYS A 295 -33.00 11.01 78.29
N HIS A 296 -31.96 10.17 78.31
CA HIS A 296 -31.93 8.72 78.02
C HIS A 296 -32.00 8.35 76.52
N GLY A 297 -31.39 7.25 76.06
CA GLY A 297 -30.67 6.17 76.76
C GLY A 297 -29.45 5.64 76.00
N LYS A 298 -28.88 4.53 76.50
CA LYS A 298 -27.85 3.71 75.84
C LYS A 298 -28.48 2.44 75.28
N ASP A 299 -27.73 1.77 74.40
CA ASP A 299 -27.93 0.39 73.92
C ASP A 299 -29.25 0.27 73.11
N ASP A 300 -29.43 -0.67 72.18
CA ASP A 300 -28.82 -2.00 72.03
C ASP A 300 -27.96 -2.16 70.76
N GLY A 301 -27.21 -3.26 70.71
CA GLY A 301 -26.67 -3.87 69.50
C GLY A 301 -26.98 -5.38 69.52
N ASP A 302 -26.84 -6.01 68.35
CA ASP A 302 -26.75 -7.46 68.02
C ASP A 302 -26.76 -7.48 66.46
N ASP A 303 -25.97 -8.28 65.72
CA ASP A 303 -25.98 -9.76 65.58
C ASP A 303 -27.33 -10.25 64.98
N GLU A 304 -27.48 -11.22 64.06
CA GLU A 304 -26.65 -12.20 63.31
C GLU A 304 -27.05 -12.05 61.78
N GLU A 305 -26.52 -12.67 60.71
CA GLU A 305 -25.62 -13.81 60.45
C GLU A 305 -25.14 -13.81 58.94
N SER A 306 -24.16 -14.68 58.57
CA SER A 306 -23.90 -15.31 57.25
C SER A 306 -23.27 -14.48 56.10
N GLU A 307 -22.37 -14.99 55.23
CA GLU A 307 -21.41 -16.13 55.11
C GLU A 307 -20.93 -16.03 53.62
N GLU A 308 -19.61 -16.00 53.33
CA GLU A 308 -18.78 -17.10 52.77
C GLU A 308 -19.07 -17.48 51.28
N GLU A 309 -18.10 -17.84 50.41
CA GLU A 309 -16.62 -17.96 50.47
C GLU A 309 -16.04 -17.95 49.01
N ALA A 310 -14.70 -17.91 48.87
CA ALA A 310 -13.84 -18.36 47.74
C ALA A 310 -14.09 -17.78 46.31
N GLU A 311 -13.08 -17.44 45.49
CA GLU A 311 -11.86 -18.17 45.07
C GLU A 311 -12.20 -19.48 44.30
N GLU A 312 -11.41 -20.01 43.36
CA GLU A 312 -9.96 -19.87 43.11
C GLU A 312 -9.60 -19.65 41.62
N ASN A 313 -8.36 -19.22 41.40
CA ASN A 313 -7.64 -19.27 40.13
C ASN A 313 -6.99 -20.65 39.95
N ASP A 314 -6.99 -21.21 38.74
CA ASP A 314 -6.16 -22.38 38.42
C ASP A 314 -5.42 -22.17 37.09
N GLU A 315 -4.11 -22.41 37.15
CA GLU A 315 -3.17 -22.38 36.04
C GLU A 315 -2.96 -23.82 35.54
N ASP A 316 -2.65 -24.01 34.24
CA ASP A 316 -1.81 -25.15 33.87
C ASP A 316 -0.93 -24.81 32.66
N ASP A 317 0.32 -25.24 32.73
CA ASP A 317 1.41 -24.98 31.79
C ASP A 317 2.23 -26.27 31.65
N SER A 318 2.46 -26.73 30.43
CA SER A 318 3.10 -28.02 30.15
C SER A 318 3.63 -28.13 28.72
N ASP A 319 4.88 -27.73 28.53
CA ASP A 319 5.75 -28.24 27.46
C ASP A 319 5.96 -29.77 27.60
N ASP A 320 5.99 -30.52 26.49
CA ASP A 320 7.13 -31.39 26.13
C ASP A 320 7.03 -31.92 24.67
N GLU A 321 8.16 -32.32 24.09
CA GLU A 321 8.25 -33.15 22.85
C GLU A 321 8.97 -34.50 23.18
N PRO A 322 9.65 -35.22 22.26
CA PRO A 322 9.27 -35.71 20.92
C PRO A 322 9.34 -37.28 20.81
N GLU A 323 9.31 -37.78 19.56
CA GLU A 323 10.00 -38.98 19.03
C GLU A 323 9.31 -40.36 18.83
N ALA A 324 9.93 -41.13 17.91
CA ALA A 324 9.92 -42.60 17.73
C ALA A 324 8.78 -43.33 16.98
N SER A 325 8.89 -43.33 15.64
CA SER A 325 9.03 -44.54 14.79
C SER A 325 8.25 -45.84 15.10
N TYR A 326 7.40 -46.30 14.16
CA TYR A 326 7.42 -47.70 13.63
C TYR A 326 6.63 -47.85 12.31
N GLY A 327 7.02 -48.86 11.51
CA GLY A 327 6.28 -49.42 10.36
C GLY A 327 6.82 -50.83 10.07
N PRO A 328 6.55 -51.49 8.91
CA PRO A 328 5.54 -51.23 7.87
C PRO A 328 4.55 -52.42 7.71
N VAL A 329 3.60 -52.35 6.76
CA VAL A 329 2.95 -53.55 6.19
C VAL A 329 2.83 -53.45 4.67
N VAL A 330 2.99 -54.59 3.99
CA VAL A 330 2.88 -54.73 2.53
C VAL A 330 1.54 -55.34 2.18
N SER A 331 0.92 -54.87 1.09
CA SER A 331 -0.11 -55.63 0.38
C SER A 331 0.12 -55.47 -1.13
N ILE A 332 0.66 -56.54 -1.72
CA ILE A 332 0.57 -56.80 -3.15
C ILE A 332 -0.81 -57.41 -3.39
N ASP A 333 -1.50 -56.99 -4.44
CA ASP A 333 -2.55 -57.78 -5.07
C ASP A 333 -2.27 -57.89 -6.57
N VAL A 334 -2.87 -58.88 -7.23
CA VAL A 334 -2.37 -59.48 -8.51
C VAL A 334 -3.30 -59.26 -9.69
#